data_AF-A0A357YTN6-F1
#
_entry.id   AF-A0A357YTN6-F1
#
_cell.length_a   1.000
_cell.length_b   1.000
_cell.length_c   1.000
_cell.angle_alpha   90.00
_cell.angle_beta   90.00
_cell.angle_gamma   90.00
#
_symmetry.space_group_name_H-M   'P 1'
#
loop_
_entity.id
_entity.type
_entity.pdbx_description
1 polymer ?
#
loop_
_entity_poly.entity_id
_entity_poly.type
_entity_poly.pdbx_seq_one_letter_code
_entity_poly.pdbx_strand_id
1 'polypeptide(L)'
;MRPAIQILVTVLLALSVSQARCDVYSWIDENGIRHFSNVSSPYDKTATQIPESVSSTIDKSNFTVIKVFDGDTVQVQGEDLEFRIRMVAIDTPETGGSKKKGQPYSQQAKKFLEQLIQGKKVRLKQYGTGGYNRILAEIFSQDVNINLAMVRQGLAEVYRGNLPKTLDPAPYRKAEADARRRRAGIWSQGKAYKSPKTWRKENPW
;
A
#
# COMPACT_ATOMS: atom_id res chain seq x y z
N MET A 1 -42.26 4.80 57.98
CA MET A 1 -41.06 3.98 57.71
C MET A 1 -40.80 4.03 56.21
N ARG A 2 -39.67 4.62 55.79
CA ARG A 2 -39.32 4.81 54.36
C ARG A 2 -38.46 3.61 53.91
N PRO A 3 -38.76 2.92 52.79
CA PRO A 3 -37.78 2.03 52.19
C PRO A 3 -36.83 2.83 51.29
N ALA A 4 -35.53 2.58 51.46
CA ALA A 4 -34.46 3.15 50.67
C ALA A 4 -34.50 2.63 49.22
N ILE A 5 -34.48 3.54 48.25
CA ILE A 5 -34.33 3.22 46.83
C ILE A 5 -32.84 3.19 46.53
N GLN A 6 -32.31 2.00 46.26
CA GLN A 6 -30.93 1.78 45.89
C GLN A 6 -30.74 2.21 44.43
N ILE A 7 -29.86 3.18 44.21
CA ILE A 7 -29.52 3.76 42.90
C ILE A 7 -28.68 2.73 42.13
N LEU A 8 -29.23 2.13 41.07
CA LEU A 8 -28.47 1.33 40.12
C LEU A 8 -27.90 2.27 39.04
N VAL A 9 -26.69 2.78 39.26
CA VAL A 9 -25.93 3.51 38.25
C VAL A 9 -25.49 2.52 37.18
N THR A 10 -26.22 2.47 36.07
CA THR A 10 -25.81 1.68 34.91
C THR A 10 -24.74 2.49 34.17
N VAL A 11 -23.47 2.24 34.46
CA VAL A 11 -22.35 2.76 33.68
C VAL A 11 -22.36 2.03 32.34
N LEU A 12 -23.04 2.61 31.34
CA LEU A 12 -22.84 2.22 29.95
C LEU A 12 -21.42 2.64 29.57
N LEU A 13 -20.49 1.69 29.70
CA LEU A 13 -19.14 1.82 29.18
C LEU A 13 -19.26 1.85 27.65
N ALA A 14 -19.38 3.04 27.07
CA ALA A 14 -19.21 3.23 25.64
C ALA A 14 -17.76 2.85 25.32
N LEU A 15 -17.57 1.59 24.90
CA LEU A 15 -16.35 1.15 24.24
C LEU A 15 -16.26 1.95 22.94
N SER A 16 -15.64 3.12 23.01
CA SER A 16 -15.18 3.83 21.83
C SER A 16 -14.17 2.90 21.17
N VAL A 17 -14.61 2.25 20.10
CA VAL A 17 -13.70 1.59 19.17
C VAL A 17 -12.83 2.73 18.66
N SER A 18 -11.61 2.81 19.19
CA SER A 18 -10.56 3.64 18.62
C SER A 18 -10.22 3.03 17.27
N GLN A 19 -11.04 3.37 16.27
CA GLN A 19 -10.60 3.33 14.89
C GLN A 19 -9.43 4.29 14.85
N ALA A 20 -8.25 3.76 14.52
CA ALA A 20 -7.06 4.57 14.35
C ALA A 20 -7.41 5.68 13.36
N ARG A 21 -7.56 6.91 13.88
CA ARG A 21 -7.79 8.10 13.06
C ARG A 21 -6.59 8.22 12.15
N CYS A 22 -6.83 7.95 10.88
CA CYS A 22 -5.88 8.23 9.84
C CYS A 22 -6.32 9.55 9.20
N ASP A 23 -5.65 10.63 9.58
CA ASP A 23 -5.92 11.93 9.00
C ASP A 23 -5.42 11.91 7.54
N VAL A 24 -6.34 11.68 6.60
CA VAL A 24 -6.07 11.81 5.18
C VAL A 24 -6.31 13.27 4.79
N TYR A 25 -5.24 13.94 4.42
CA TYR A 25 -5.19 15.32 3.94
C TYR A 25 -5.45 15.36 2.45
N SER A 26 -6.22 16.36 2.00
CA SER A 26 -6.40 16.64 0.57
C SER A 26 -6.08 18.10 0.22
N TRP A 27 -5.50 18.35 -0.95
CA TRP A 27 -5.32 19.69 -1.51
C TRP A 27 -5.66 19.68 -3.01
N ILE A 28 -5.90 20.86 -3.59
CA ILE A 28 -6.15 21.03 -5.02
C ILE A 28 -4.95 21.77 -5.61
N ASP A 29 -4.39 21.28 -6.71
CA ASP A 29 -3.30 21.97 -7.41
C ASP A 29 -3.81 23.08 -8.36
N GLU A 30 -2.89 23.79 -9.01
CA GLU A 30 -3.20 24.85 -9.98
C GLU A 30 -4.05 24.38 -11.17
N ASN A 31 -4.07 23.08 -11.44
CA ASN A 31 -4.85 22.46 -12.52
C ASN A 31 -6.21 21.95 -12.05
N GLY A 32 -6.59 22.16 -10.78
CA GLY A 32 -7.84 21.67 -10.21
C GLY A 32 -7.82 20.20 -9.78
N ILE A 33 -6.67 19.52 -9.83
CA ILE A 33 -6.56 18.10 -9.45
C ILE A 33 -6.48 17.99 -7.94
N ARG A 34 -7.31 17.13 -7.35
CA ARG A 34 -7.29 16.83 -5.92
C ARG A 34 -6.22 15.78 -5.62
N HIS A 35 -5.28 16.12 -4.77
CA HIS A 35 -4.25 15.22 -4.27
C HIS A 35 -4.59 14.72 -2.87
N PHE A 36 -4.12 13.54 -2.51
CA PHE A 36 -4.28 12.98 -1.17
C PHE A 36 -2.97 12.53 -0.54
N SER A 37 -2.90 12.71 0.78
CA SER A 37 -1.76 12.30 1.59
C SER A 37 -2.14 11.99 3.02
N ASN A 38 -1.41 11.07 3.64
CA ASN A 38 -1.51 10.83 5.08
C ASN A 38 -0.42 11.55 5.90
N VAL A 39 0.34 12.40 5.23
CA VAL A 39 1.22 13.43 5.82
C VAL A 39 0.73 14.79 5.31
N SER A 40 0.87 15.86 6.10
CA SER A 40 0.47 17.21 5.67
C SER A 40 1.06 17.56 4.29
N SER A 41 0.30 18.30 3.48
CA SER A 41 0.71 18.73 2.13
C SER A 41 2.15 19.25 2.11
N PRO A 42 2.98 18.90 1.10
CA PRO A 42 4.29 19.54 0.92
C PRO A 42 4.17 21.03 0.56
N TYR A 43 2.97 21.49 0.21
CA TYR A 43 2.60 22.88 -0.03
C TYR A 43 1.72 23.35 1.14
N ASP A 44 2.36 24.00 2.09
CA ASP A 44 1.82 24.42 3.38
C ASP A 44 0.44 25.13 3.26
N LYS A 45 -0.53 24.68 4.10
CA LYS A 45 -1.72 25.41 4.62
C LYS A 45 -3.17 25.19 4.10
N THR A 46 -3.51 24.26 3.20
CA THR A 46 -4.94 24.01 2.84
C THR A 46 -5.35 22.54 2.79
N ALA A 47 -4.77 21.74 3.68
CA ALA A 47 -5.08 20.32 3.78
C ALA A 47 -6.37 20.07 4.59
N THR A 48 -7.45 19.64 3.94
CA THR A 48 -8.71 19.24 4.64
C THR A 48 -8.77 17.73 4.86
N GLN A 49 -9.25 17.30 6.03
CA GLN A 49 -9.51 15.89 6.34
C GLN A 49 -10.67 15.35 5.49
N ILE A 50 -10.49 14.17 4.88
CA ILE A 50 -11.54 13.53 4.08
C ILE A 50 -12.52 12.78 4.99
N PRO A 51 -13.85 12.94 4.79
CA PRO A 51 -14.85 12.09 5.45
C PRO A 51 -14.78 10.61 5.02
N GLU A 52 -15.04 9.69 5.93
CA GLU A 52 -15.04 8.23 5.68
C GLU A 52 -15.94 7.79 4.51
N SER A 53 -17.01 8.55 4.22
CA SER A 53 -17.94 8.29 3.11
C SER A 53 -17.31 8.43 1.72
N VAL A 54 -16.28 9.25 1.57
CA VAL A 54 -15.54 9.40 0.31
C VAL A 54 -14.56 8.24 0.14
N SER A 55 -13.91 7.80 1.23
CA SER A 55 -12.98 6.66 1.25
C SER A 55 -13.64 5.36 0.75
N SER A 56 -14.89 5.11 1.15
CA SER A 56 -15.64 3.91 0.71
C SER A 56 -16.09 3.95 -0.76
N THR A 57 -16.17 5.14 -1.36
CA THR A 57 -16.51 5.31 -2.78
C THR A 57 -15.29 5.08 -3.67
N ILE A 58 -14.10 5.52 -3.22
CA ILE A 58 -12.80 5.32 -3.90
C ILE A 58 -12.46 3.82 -4.04
N ASP A 59 -12.92 2.95 -3.13
CA ASP A 59 -12.71 1.49 -3.22
C ASP A 59 -13.39 0.84 -4.44
N LYS A 60 -14.29 1.56 -5.13
CA LYS A 60 -15.04 1.06 -6.30
C LYS A 60 -14.76 1.79 -7.60
N SER A 61 -13.95 2.86 -7.58
CA SER A 61 -13.68 3.65 -8.79
C SER A 61 -12.51 3.10 -9.61
N ASN A 62 -12.58 3.34 -10.92
CA ASN A 62 -11.53 2.93 -11.85
C ASN A 62 -10.47 4.04 -11.92
N PHE A 63 -9.27 3.73 -11.46
CA PHE A 63 -8.12 4.62 -11.59
C PHE A 63 -7.27 4.23 -12.78
N THR A 64 -6.55 5.19 -13.36
CA THR A 64 -5.51 4.93 -14.36
C THR A 64 -4.15 5.02 -13.68
N VAL A 65 -3.28 4.03 -13.93
CA VAL A 65 -1.90 4.09 -13.43
C VAL A 65 -1.09 5.03 -14.33
N ILE A 66 -0.76 6.21 -13.81
CA ILE A 66 -0.03 7.23 -14.56
C ILE A 66 1.49 7.07 -14.43
N LYS A 67 1.98 6.41 -13.37
CA LYS A 67 3.42 6.23 -13.14
C LYS A 67 3.74 5.01 -12.29
N VAL A 68 4.76 4.25 -12.68
CA VAL A 68 5.40 3.23 -11.83
C VAL A 68 6.76 3.76 -11.35
N PHE A 69 6.95 3.85 -10.03
CA PHE A 69 8.20 4.35 -9.45
C PHE A 69 9.25 3.24 -9.35
N ASP A 70 8.87 2.12 -8.75
CA ASP A 70 9.68 0.93 -8.47
C ASP A 70 8.81 -0.35 -8.58
N GLY A 71 9.23 -1.47 -7.98
CA GLY A 71 8.52 -2.74 -8.06
C GLY A 71 7.24 -2.84 -7.21
N ASP A 72 6.95 -1.88 -6.33
CA ASP A 72 5.76 -1.93 -5.46
C ASP A 72 5.11 -0.57 -5.16
N THR A 73 5.56 0.50 -5.81
CA THR A 73 5.02 1.84 -5.65
C THR A 73 4.58 2.42 -6.99
N VAL A 74 3.33 2.87 -7.07
CA VAL A 74 2.73 3.48 -8.27
C VAL A 74 1.98 4.77 -7.95
N GLN A 75 1.75 5.59 -8.96
CA GLN A 75 0.84 6.72 -8.92
C GLN A 75 -0.38 6.45 -9.79
N VAL A 76 -1.54 6.79 -9.26
CA VAL A 76 -2.84 6.57 -9.89
C VAL A 76 -3.62 7.87 -9.99
N GLN A 77 -4.48 7.98 -11.01
CA GLN A 77 -5.33 9.13 -11.26
C GLN A 77 -6.75 8.70 -11.66
N GLY A 78 -7.79 9.35 -11.13
CA GLY A 78 -9.19 9.11 -11.50
C GLY A 78 -10.16 9.92 -10.63
N GLU A 79 -11.31 10.32 -11.19
CA GLU A 79 -12.35 11.10 -10.47
C GLU A 79 -11.81 12.41 -9.85
N ASP A 80 -10.93 13.10 -10.59
CA ASP A 80 -10.18 14.29 -10.15
C ASP A 80 -9.21 14.03 -8.99
N LEU A 81 -8.90 12.77 -8.70
CA LEU A 81 -8.00 12.35 -7.62
C LEU A 81 -6.66 11.92 -8.19
N GLU A 82 -5.56 12.30 -7.53
CA GLU A 82 -4.21 11.77 -7.78
C GLU A 82 -3.51 11.42 -6.47
N PHE A 83 -2.99 10.19 -6.37
CA PHE A 83 -2.28 9.74 -5.17
C PHE A 83 -1.36 8.56 -5.44
N ARG A 84 -0.48 8.26 -4.48
CA ARG A 84 0.45 7.13 -4.56
C ARG A 84 -0.06 5.91 -3.82
N ILE A 85 0.19 4.75 -4.39
CA ILE A 85 -0.08 3.44 -3.79
C ILE A 85 1.24 2.78 -3.42
N ARG A 86 1.30 2.24 -2.20
CA ARG A 86 2.24 1.17 -1.84
C ARG A 86 1.49 -0.15 -1.88
N MET A 87 1.92 -1.04 -2.78
CA MET A 87 1.32 -2.36 -2.95
C MET A 87 1.46 -3.16 -1.65
N VAL A 88 0.33 -3.47 -1.01
CA VAL A 88 0.29 -4.19 0.26
C VAL A 88 0.76 -5.63 0.08
N ALA A 89 1.11 -6.29 1.19
CA ALA A 89 1.52 -7.70 1.27
C ALA A 89 2.89 -8.04 0.66
N ILE A 90 3.52 -7.14 -0.09
CA ILE A 90 4.72 -7.43 -0.87
C ILE A 90 5.85 -6.44 -0.58
N ASP A 91 7.10 -6.88 -0.75
CA ASP A 91 8.29 -6.03 -0.73
C ASP A 91 9.19 -6.38 -1.92
N THR A 92 9.56 -5.38 -2.71
CA THR A 92 10.37 -5.57 -3.94
C THR A 92 11.80 -5.10 -3.78
N PRO A 93 12.74 -5.59 -4.63
CA PRO A 93 14.12 -5.14 -4.56
C PRO A 93 14.26 -3.63 -4.83
N GLU A 94 15.07 -2.95 -4.02
CA GLU A 94 15.24 -1.48 -4.08
C GLU A 94 15.88 -1.02 -5.41
N THR A 95 15.29 -0.05 -6.12
CA THR A 95 15.82 0.47 -7.40
C THR A 95 17.10 1.29 -7.28
N GLY A 96 17.51 1.66 -6.07
CA GLY A 96 18.66 2.54 -5.82
C GLY A 96 18.35 4.00 -6.20
N GLY A 97 19.36 4.86 -6.11
CA GLY A 97 19.26 6.29 -6.42
C GLY A 97 20.53 6.81 -7.09
N SER A 98 20.62 8.10 -7.39
CA SER A 98 21.74 8.67 -8.18
C SER A 98 23.14 8.38 -7.62
N LYS A 99 23.25 8.11 -6.31
CA LYS A 99 24.52 7.80 -5.62
C LYS A 99 24.61 6.36 -5.10
N LYS A 100 23.57 5.53 -5.30
CA LYS A 100 23.47 4.19 -4.70
C LYS A 100 23.02 3.14 -5.69
N LYS A 101 23.73 2.02 -5.71
CA LYS A 101 23.39 0.85 -6.53
C LYS A 101 22.04 0.27 -6.10
N GLY A 102 21.19 -0.02 -7.08
CA GLY A 102 19.97 -0.79 -6.86
C GLY A 102 20.27 -2.25 -6.49
N GLN A 103 19.36 -2.86 -5.75
CA GLN A 103 19.38 -4.27 -5.44
C GLN A 103 19.22 -5.10 -6.74
N PRO A 104 19.87 -6.28 -6.87
CA PRO A 104 19.59 -7.18 -7.97
C PRO A 104 18.09 -7.43 -8.15
N TYR A 105 17.63 -7.53 -9.40
CA TYR A 105 16.22 -7.68 -9.81
C TYR A 105 15.30 -6.46 -9.63
N SER A 106 15.78 -5.33 -9.09
CA SER A 106 14.95 -4.13 -8.90
C SER A 106 14.38 -3.59 -10.22
N GLN A 107 15.20 -3.48 -11.26
CA GLN A 107 14.74 -3.02 -12.57
C GLN A 107 13.83 -4.03 -13.28
N GLN A 108 14.08 -5.33 -13.08
CA GLN A 108 13.21 -6.38 -13.59
C GLN A 108 11.83 -6.33 -12.92
N ALA A 109 11.77 -6.11 -11.60
CA ALA A 109 10.54 -5.94 -10.86
C ALA A 109 9.76 -4.71 -11.35
N LYS A 110 10.43 -3.55 -11.46
CA LYS A 110 9.83 -2.33 -12.01
C LYS A 110 9.28 -2.53 -13.41
N LYS A 111 10.10 -3.05 -14.35
CA LYS A 111 9.70 -3.25 -15.75
C LYS A 111 8.52 -4.22 -15.88
N PHE A 112 8.51 -5.28 -15.08
CA PHE A 112 7.40 -6.23 -15.08
C PHE A 112 6.11 -5.56 -14.57
N LEU A 113 6.19 -4.75 -13.51
CA LEU A 113 5.04 -3.99 -13.03
C LEU A 113 4.54 -2.98 -14.08
N GLU A 114 5.44 -2.26 -14.75
CA GLU A 114 5.10 -1.35 -15.86
C GLU A 114 4.33 -2.10 -16.97
N GLN A 115 4.83 -3.25 -17.41
CA GLN A 115 4.16 -4.07 -18.42
C GLN A 115 2.76 -4.54 -18.00
N LEU A 116 2.59 -4.83 -16.70
CA LEU A 116 1.32 -5.27 -16.16
C LEU A 116 0.30 -4.14 -16.09
N ILE A 117 0.67 -2.91 -15.71
CA ILE A 117 -0.32 -1.89 -15.33
C ILE A 117 -0.08 -0.45 -15.82
N GLN A 118 1.09 -0.09 -16.35
CA GLN A 118 1.33 1.30 -16.79
C GLN A 118 0.31 1.73 -17.85
N GLY A 119 -0.34 2.87 -17.64
CA GLY A 119 -1.37 3.41 -18.53
C GLY A 119 -2.70 2.65 -18.52
N LYS A 120 -2.85 1.61 -17.68
CA LYS A 120 -4.07 0.79 -17.63
C LYS A 120 -5.01 1.26 -16.53
N LYS A 121 -6.30 0.96 -16.73
CA LYS A 121 -7.33 1.08 -15.69
C LYS A 121 -7.15 -0.04 -14.66
N VAL A 122 -7.28 0.33 -13.39
CA VAL A 122 -7.16 -0.55 -12.23
C VAL A 122 -8.24 -0.25 -11.21
N ARG A 123 -8.63 -1.29 -10.47
CA ARG A 123 -9.43 -1.20 -9.25
C ARG A 123 -8.50 -1.37 -8.06
N LEU A 124 -8.78 -0.65 -6.99
CA LEU A 124 -7.98 -0.67 -5.78
C LEU A 124 -8.80 -1.28 -4.66
N LYS A 125 -8.21 -2.21 -3.91
CA LYS A 125 -8.76 -2.64 -2.62
C LYS A 125 -7.88 -2.08 -1.52
N GLN A 126 -8.42 -1.15 -0.75
CA GLN A 126 -7.63 -0.36 0.19
C GLN A 126 -7.57 -0.98 1.58
N TYR A 127 -6.46 -0.70 2.28
CA TYR A 127 -6.17 -1.22 3.62
C TYR A 127 -5.76 -0.12 4.61
N GLY A 128 -6.07 1.14 4.29
CA GLY A 128 -5.66 2.32 5.03
C GLY A 128 -4.41 2.97 4.42
N THR A 129 -3.80 3.89 5.16
CA THR A 129 -2.61 4.60 4.68
C THR A 129 -1.33 3.98 5.24
N GLY A 130 -0.32 3.87 4.39
CA GLY A 130 1.04 3.51 4.78
C GLY A 130 1.87 4.75 5.06
N GLY A 131 3.03 4.62 5.69
CA GLY A 131 3.92 5.77 5.87
C GLY A 131 4.34 6.42 4.54
N TYR A 132 4.69 7.71 4.61
CA TYR A 132 5.26 8.51 3.51
C TYR A 132 4.30 8.84 2.35
N ASN A 133 3.10 9.37 2.64
CA ASN A 133 2.18 9.85 1.60
C ASN A 133 1.73 8.75 0.61
N ARG A 134 1.36 7.57 1.12
CA ARG A 134 0.94 6.43 0.26
C ARG A 134 -0.24 5.69 0.88
N ILE A 135 -1.19 5.29 0.03
CA ILE A 135 -2.26 4.37 0.41
C ILE A 135 -1.75 2.93 0.29
N LEU A 136 -2.07 2.08 1.27
CA LEU A 136 -1.82 0.64 1.18
C LEU A 136 -2.98 -0.01 0.43
N ALA A 137 -2.68 -0.65 -0.71
CA ALA A 137 -3.72 -1.29 -1.51
C ALA A 137 -3.24 -2.58 -2.20
N GLU A 138 -4.20 -3.46 -2.46
CA GLU A 138 -4.09 -4.43 -3.55
C GLU A 138 -4.55 -3.76 -4.85
N ILE A 139 -3.78 -3.93 -5.93
CA ILE A 139 -4.11 -3.41 -7.25
C ILE A 139 -4.67 -4.55 -8.09
N PHE A 140 -5.83 -4.34 -8.70
CA PHE A 140 -6.46 -5.26 -9.63
C PHE A 140 -6.54 -4.62 -11.00
N SER A 141 -5.95 -5.27 -12.02
CA SER A 141 -6.23 -4.92 -13.42
C SER A 141 -7.11 -6.03 -13.99
N GLN A 142 -8.32 -5.67 -14.44
CA GLN A 142 -9.38 -6.64 -14.72
C GLN A 142 -9.62 -7.53 -13.49
N ASP A 143 -9.47 -8.85 -13.59
CA ASP A 143 -9.63 -9.81 -12.49
C ASP A 143 -8.29 -10.31 -11.92
N VAL A 144 -7.17 -9.70 -12.34
CA VAL A 144 -5.83 -10.12 -11.91
C VAL A 144 -5.35 -9.25 -10.75
N ASN A 145 -5.07 -9.89 -9.61
CA ASN A 145 -4.34 -9.28 -8.50
C ASN A 145 -2.86 -9.11 -8.87
N ILE A 146 -2.45 -7.85 -9.05
CA ILE A 146 -1.12 -7.49 -9.52
C ILE A 146 -0.07 -7.72 -8.44
N ASN A 147 -0.39 -7.44 -7.17
CA ASN A 147 0.50 -7.72 -6.04
C ASN A 147 0.87 -9.22 -5.99
N LEU A 148 -0.13 -10.09 -6.15
CA LEU A 148 0.08 -11.53 -6.18
C LEU A 148 0.85 -11.97 -7.42
N ALA A 149 0.64 -11.34 -8.58
CA ALA A 149 1.39 -11.60 -9.81
C ALA A 149 2.90 -11.31 -9.63
N MET A 150 3.25 -10.22 -8.94
CA MET A 150 4.65 -9.89 -8.61
C MET A 150 5.33 -11.01 -7.81
N VAL A 151 4.63 -11.55 -6.81
CA VAL A 151 5.16 -12.66 -5.98
C VAL A 151 5.26 -13.96 -6.78
N ARG A 152 4.25 -14.29 -7.61
CA ARG A 152 4.25 -15.49 -8.46
C ARG A 152 5.41 -15.52 -9.46
N GLN A 153 5.78 -14.34 -9.98
CA GLN A 153 6.92 -14.17 -10.87
C GLN A 153 8.27 -14.20 -10.13
N GLY A 154 8.26 -14.21 -8.79
CA GLY A 154 9.46 -14.14 -7.97
C GLY A 154 10.13 -12.77 -8.03
N LEU A 155 9.39 -11.70 -8.30
CA LEU A 155 9.90 -10.33 -8.36
C LEU A 155 9.56 -9.51 -7.11
N ALA A 156 8.87 -10.14 -6.15
CA ALA A 156 8.63 -9.62 -4.81
C ALA A 156 8.74 -10.75 -3.79
N GLU A 157 9.18 -10.42 -2.58
CA GLU A 157 8.95 -11.26 -1.40
C GLU A 157 7.65 -10.85 -0.71
N VAL A 158 7.11 -11.74 0.12
CA VAL A 158 5.95 -11.38 0.94
C VAL A 158 6.42 -10.51 2.10
N TYR A 159 5.74 -9.41 2.37
CA TYR A 159 6.12 -8.50 3.45
C TYR A 159 6.00 -9.20 4.81
N ARG A 160 7.06 -9.12 5.62
CA ARG A 160 7.16 -9.79 6.94
C ARG A 160 6.85 -8.87 8.12
N GLY A 161 6.50 -7.61 7.88
CA GLY A 161 6.14 -6.66 8.94
C GLY A 161 4.66 -6.75 9.33
N ASN A 162 4.15 -5.66 9.92
CA ASN A 162 2.75 -5.56 10.31
C ASN A 162 1.86 -5.45 9.07
N LEU A 163 1.03 -6.48 8.87
CA LEU A 163 0.03 -6.49 7.82
C LEU A 163 -1.32 -5.99 8.34
N PRO A 164 -2.16 -5.38 7.49
CA PRO A 164 -3.53 -5.05 7.83
C PRO A 164 -4.30 -6.30 8.28
N LYS A 165 -5.08 -6.20 9.37
CA LYS A 165 -5.84 -7.34 9.92
C LYS A 165 -6.85 -7.95 8.93
N THR A 166 -7.33 -7.13 7.98
CA THR A 166 -8.31 -7.51 6.96
C THR A 166 -7.67 -8.10 5.70
N LEU A 167 -6.34 -8.16 5.61
CA LEU A 167 -5.62 -8.75 4.49
C LEU A 167 -5.37 -10.24 4.79
N ASP A 168 -5.72 -11.11 3.84
CA ASP A 168 -5.32 -12.52 3.88
C ASP A 168 -3.94 -12.73 3.24
N PRO A 169 -2.89 -13.10 4.01
CA PRO A 169 -1.56 -13.34 3.48
C PRO A 169 -1.37 -14.75 2.90
N ALA A 170 -2.32 -15.68 3.07
CA ALA A 170 -2.12 -17.08 2.68
C ALA A 170 -1.86 -17.28 1.17
N PRO A 171 -2.57 -16.62 0.24
CA PRO A 171 -2.30 -16.72 -1.19
C PRO A 171 -0.88 -16.26 -1.56
N TYR A 172 -0.43 -15.19 -0.92
CA TYR A 172 0.90 -14.61 -1.10
C TYR A 172 1.99 -15.57 -0.63
N ARG A 173 1.86 -16.14 0.57
CA ARG A 173 2.82 -17.11 1.12
C ARG A 173 2.93 -18.37 0.25
N LYS A 174 1.80 -18.87 -0.25
CA LYS A 174 1.77 -20.00 -1.19
C LYS A 174 2.51 -19.67 -2.48
N ALA A 175 2.21 -18.52 -3.10
CA ALA A 175 2.88 -18.07 -4.31
C ALA A 175 4.40 -17.89 -4.13
N GLU A 176 4.82 -17.36 -2.98
CA GLU A 176 6.24 -17.19 -2.66
C GLU A 176 6.95 -18.54 -2.50
N ALA A 177 6.32 -19.50 -1.81
CA ALA A 177 6.85 -20.85 -1.69
C ALA A 177 7.03 -21.50 -3.07
N ASP A 178 6.05 -21.34 -3.97
CA ASP A 178 6.10 -21.85 -5.34
C ASP A 178 7.20 -21.17 -6.18
N ALA A 179 7.36 -19.85 -6.06
CA ALA A 179 8.42 -19.10 -6.72
C ALA A 179 9.81 -19.49 -6.21
N ARG A 180 9.97 -19.74 -4.91
CA ARG A 180 11.20 -20.26 -4.30
C ARG A 180 11.56 -21.64 -4.82
N ARG A 181 10.61 -22.58 -4.88
CA ARG A 181 10.86 -23.95 -5.40
C ARG A 181 11.36 -23.93 -6.84
N ARG A 182 10.83 -23.03 -7.68
CA ARG A 182 11.24 -22.85 -9.07
C ARG A 182 12.45 -21.95 -9.25
N ARG A 183 13.03 -21.42 -8.17
CA ARG A 183 14.13 -20.43 -8.19
C ARG A 183 13.85 -19.23 -9.12
N ALA A 184 12.60 -18.78 -9.15
CA ALA A 184 12.17 -17.69 -10.03
C ALA A 184 12.68 -16.32 -9.54
N GLY A 185 13.06 -15.45 -10.47
CA GLY A 185 13.42 -14.05 -10.18
C GLY A 185 14.46 -13.92 -9.07
N ILE A 186 14.11 -13.18 -8.02
CA ILE A 186 14.98 -12.91 -6.86
C ILE A 186 15.50 -14.20 -6.20
N TRP A 187 14.73 -15.28 -6.26
CA TRP A 187 15.06 -16.57 -5.64
C TRP A 187 16.17 -17.35 -6.37
N SER A 188 16.47 -16.99 -7.63
CA SER A 188 17.61 -17.57 -8.38
C SER A 188 18.96 -17.28 -7.74
N GLN A 189 19.05 -16.23 -6.91
CA GLN A 189 20.28 -15.81 -6.24
C GLN A 189 20.72 -16.77 -5.11
N GLY A 190 19.84 -17.69 -4.68
CA GLY A 190 20.14 -18.66 -3.64
C GLY A 190 20.65 -17.99 -2.36
N LYS A 191 21.86 -18.37 -1.91
CA LYS A 191 22.48 -17.83 -0.69
C LYS A 191 22.85 -16.34 -0.77
N ALA A 192 23.00 -15.80 -1.98
CA ALA A 192 23.32 -14.38 -2.17
C ALA A 192 22.09 -13.47 -2.04
N TYR A 193 20.88 -14.04 -2.01
CA TYR A 193 19.66 -13.27 -1.85
C TYR A 193 19.63 -12.54 -0.50
N LYS A 194 19.28 -11.25 -0.54
CA LYS A 194 18.98 -10.43 0.63
C LYS A 194 17.54 -9.93 0.51
N SER A 195 16.78 -9.91 1.59
CA SER A 195 15.46 -9.27 1.58
C SER A 195 15.61 -7.74 1.44
N PRO A 196 14.63 -7.03 0.85
CA PRO A 196 14.68 -5.57 0.76
C PRO A 196 14.80 -4.90 2.13
N LYS A 197 14.15 -5.46 3.17
CA LYS A 197 14.33 -5.00 4.56
C LYS A 197 15.79 -5.06 5.02
N THR A 198 16.48 -6.18 4.78
CA THR A 198 17.91 -6.32 5.13
C THR A 198 18.77 -5.40 4.29
N TRP A 199 18.47 -5.28 2.99
CA TRP A 199 19.18 -4.38 2.08
C TRP A 199 19.12 -2.92 2.56
N ARG A 200 17.95 -2.42 2.96
CA ARG A 200 17.77 -1.06 3.51
C ARG A 200 18.58 -0.84 4.80
N LYS A 201 18.68 -1.85 5.67
CA LYS A 201 19.48 -1.77 6.90
C LYS A 201 20.98 -1.66 6.61
N GLU A 202 21.46 -2.38 5.61
CA GLU A 202 22.87 -2.36 5.20
C GLU A 202 23.23 -1.14 4.34
N ASN A 203 22.24 -0.47 3.76
CA ASN A 203 22.43 0.67 2.85
C ASN A 203 21.58 1.89 3.28
N PRO A 204 21.69 2.37 4.55
CA PRO A 204 20.84 3.42 5.10
C PRO A 204 20.94 4.72 4.30
N TRP A 205 19.79 5.38 4.07
CA TRP A 205 19.66 6.64 3.33
C TRP A 205 20.20 7.83 4.11
#